data_AF-A0A3L7PRV8-F1
#
_entry.id   AF-A0A3L7PRV8-F1
#
_cell.length_a   1.000
_cell.length_b   1.000
_cell.length_c   1.000
_cell.angle_alpha   90.00
_cell.angle_beta   90.00
_cell.angle_gamma   90.00
#
_symmetry.space_group_name_H-M   'P 1'
#
loop_
_entity.id
_entity.type
_entity.pdbx_description
1 polymer ?
#
loop_
_entity_poly.entity_id
_entity_poly.type
_entity_poly.pdbx_seq_one_letter_code
_entity_poly.pdbx_strand_id
1 'polypeptide(L)' 'MKEEIVKLYSMLEQTGVYEVDPVEEMRMRTWARRHYAPVQDRDEHWHPVVLDEMVRRDRERGFAHTPK' A
#
# COMPACT_ATOMS: atom_id res chain seq x y z
N MET A 1 16.12 -8.23 20.24
CA MET A 1 15.65 -6.87 20.60
C MET A 1 16.24 -5.74 19.78
N LYS A 2 17.51 -5.30 19.95
CA LYS A 2 18.03 -4.13 19.19
C LYS A 2 18.08 -4.38 17.67
N GLU A 3 18.47 -5.59 17.27
CA GLU A 3 18.53 -6.00 15.85
C GLU A 3 17.14 -6.16 15.21
N GLU A 4 16.13 -6.54 15.99
CA GLU A 4 14.73 -6.62 15.52
C GLU A 4 14.14 -5.23 15.31
N ILE A 5 14.45 -4.28 16.19
CA ILE A 5 14.04 -2.88 16.04
C ILE A 5 14.71 -2.28 14.80
N VAL A 6 16.02 -2.52 14.60
CA VAL A 6 16.73 -2.07 13.39
C VAL A 6 16.15 -2.72 12.13
N LYS A 7 15.81 -4.01 12.15
CA LYS A 7 15.10 -4.66 11.04
C LYS A 7 13.72 -4.05 10.79
N LEU A 8 12.96 -3.71 11.84
CA LEU A 8 11.65 -3.07 11.70
C LEU A 8 11.80 -1.68 11.05
N TYR A 9 12.77 -0.88 11.48
CA TYR A 9 13.07 0.42 10.88
C TYR A 9 13.59 0.28 9.43
N SER A 10 14.49 -0.65 9.13
CA SER A 10 14.95 -0.90 7.76
C SER A 10 13.87 -1.50 6.85
N MET A 11 12.90 -2.23 7.40
CA MET A 11 11.75 -2.75 6.66
C MET A 11 10.73 -1.63 6.39
N LEU A 12 10.56 -0.69 7.33
CA LEU A 12 9.79 0.54 7.13
C LEU A 12 10.47 1.51 6.15
N GLU A 13 11.80 1.61 6.15
CA GLU A 13 12.56 2.38 5.16
C GLU A 13 12.49 1.74 3.76
N GLN A 14 12.50 0.40 3.65
CA GLN A 14 12.27 -0.29 2.38
C GLN A 14 10.85 -0.09 1.83
N THR A 15 9.88 0.24 2.69
CA THR A 15 8.53 0.64 2.23
C THR A 15 8.44 2.09 1.76
N GLY A 16 9.52 2.87 1.85
CA GLY A 16 9.51 4.26 1.42
C GLY A 16 10.88 4.73 0.97
N VAL A 17 11.20 4.55 -0.31
CA VAL A 17 11.31 5.66 -1.28
C VAL A 17 11.17 5.09 -2.70
N TYR A 18 9.98 4.65 -3.12
CA TYR A 18 9.70 4.77 -4.55
C TYR A 18 9.57 6.28 -4.76
N GLU A 19 10.63 6.94 -5.22
CA GLU A 19 10.56 8.29 -5.76
C GLU A 19 9.69 8.23 -7.02
N VAL A 20 8.39 8.11 -6.81
CA VAL A 20 7.41 8.15 -7.88
C VAL A 20 7.18 9.63 -8.17
N ASP A 21 7.33 10.01 -9.44
CA ASP A 21 6.87 11.30 -9.92
C ASP A 21 5.42 11.55 -9.43
N PRO A 22 5.11 12.70 -8.80
CA PRO A 22 3.76 12.99 -8.32
C PRO A 22 2.65 12.76 -9.35
N VAL A 23 2.91 13.01 -10.65
CA VAL A 23 1.96 12.76 -11.74
C VAL A 23 1.70 11.26 -11.88
N GLU A 24 2.74 10.43 -11.80
CA GLU A 24 2.61 8.99 -11.91
C GLU A 24 1.96 8.39 -10.66
N GLU A 25 2.25 8.92 -9.47
CA GLU A 25 1.53 8.57 -8.25
C GLU A 25 0.03 8.86 -8.39
N MET A 26 -0.32 10.05 -8.88
CA MET A 26 -1.73 10.42 -9.10
C MET A 26 -2.42 9.52 -10.12
N ARG A 27 -1.72 9.09 -11.17
CA ARG A 27 -2.23 8.12 -12.15
C ARG A 27 -2.46 6.76 -11.52
N MET A 28 -1.49 6.24 -10.76
CA MET A 28 -1.62 4.96 -10.07
C MET A 28 -2.76 4.97 -9.06
N ARG A 29 -2.90 6.04 -8.27
CA ARG A 29 -4.04 6.21 -7.35
C ARG A 29 -5.37 6.23 -8.11
N THR A 30 -5.43 6.96 -9.22
CA THR A 30 -6.63 7.00 -10.08
C THR A 30 -6.96 5.61 -10.63
N TRP A 31 -5.96 4.86 -11.08
CA TRP A 31 -6.14 3.50 -11.58
C TRP A 31 -6.64 2.56 -10.47
N ALA A 32 -6.01 2.59 -9.30
CA ALA A 32 -6.41 1.78 -8.14
C ALA A 32 -7.86 2.07 -7.73
N ARG A 33 -8.26 3.34 -7.79
CA ARG A 33 -9.65 3.75 -7.59
C ARG A 33 -10.60 3.17 -8.64
N ARG A 34 -10.21 3.08 -9.90
CA ARG A 34 -11.08 2.51 -10.94
C ARG A 34 -11.16 0.97 -10.87
N HIS A 35 -10.10 0.33 -10.39
CA HIS A 35 -9.93 -1.13 -10.38
C HIS A 35 -9.82 -1.67 -8.95
N TYR A 36 -10.69 -1.21 -8.07
CA TYR A 36 -10.66 -1.65 -6.67
C TYR A 36 -10.77 -3.17 -6.57
N ALA A 37 -9.84 -3.77 -5.83
CA ALA A 37 -9.85 -5.19 -5.48
C ALA A 37 -9.93 -5.35 -3.95
N PRO A 38 -10.80 -6.23 -3.42
CA PRO A 38 -10.83 -6.56 -2.00
C PRO A 38 -9.55 -7.30 -1.59
N VAL A 39 -9.26 -7.34 -0.28
CA VAL A 39 -7.94 -7.80 0.23
C VAL A 39 -7.52 -9.18 -0.27
N GLN A 40 -8.48 -10.10 -0.44
CA GLN A 40 -8.20 -11.47 -0.88
C GLN A 40 -7.79 -11.60 -2.36
N ASP A 41 -8.04 -10.56 -3.17
CA ASP A 41 -7.76 -10.55 -4.61
C ASP A 41 -6.55 -9.65 -4.96
N ARG A 42 -5.83 -9.15 -3.94
CA ARG A 42 -4.65 -8.30 -4.13
C ARG A 42 -3.40 -9.14 -4.28
N ASP A 43 -2.57 -8.76 -5.24
CA ASP A 43 -1.20 -9.27 -5.33
C ASP A 43 -0.29 -8.41 -4.44
N GLU A 44 0.48 -9.07 -3.58
CA GLU A 44 1.48 -8.42 -2.71
C GLU A 44 2.59 -7.72 -3.48
N HIS A 45 2.79 -8.08 -4.76
CA HIS A 45 3.77 -7.47 -5.66
C HIS A 45 3.25 -6.22 -6.38
N TRP A 46 2.00 -5.80 -6.16
CA TRP A 46 1.53 -4.53 -6.69
C TRP A 46 2.30 -3.36 -6.10
N HIS A 47 2.34 -2.26 -6.87
CA HIS A 47 3.05 -1.06 -6.43
C HIS A 47 2.50 -0.56 -5.08
N PRO A 48 3.35 -0.15 -4.12
CA PRO A 48 2.90 0.27 -2.78
C PRO A 48 1.83 1.37 -2.79
N VAL A 49 1.95 2.35 -3.70
CA VAL A 49 0.91 3.39 -3.93
C VAL A 49 -0.46 2.79 -4.24
N VAL A 50 -0.51 1.74 -5.07
CA VAL A 50 -1.75 1.06 -5.41
C VAL A 50 -2.31 0.34 -4.19
N LEU A 51 -1.47 -0.43 -3.48
CA LEU A 51 -1.88 -1.15 -2.27
C LEU A 51 -2.39 -0.19 -1.16
N ASP A 52 -1.68 0.91 -0.94
CA ASP A 52 -2.05 1.98 0.00
C ASP A 52 -3.38 2.64 -0.39
N GLU A 53 -3.62 2.89 -1.68
CA GLU A 53 -4.91 3.39 -2.16
C GLU A 53 -6.05 2.38 -1.97
N MET A 54 -5.80 1.08 -2.17
CA MET A 54 -6.80 0.04 -1.89
C MET A 54 -7.17 -0.01 -0.40
N VAL A 55 -6.20 0.13 0.50
CA VAL A 55 -6.44 0.21 1.95
C VAL A 55 -7.28 1.44 2.32
N ARG A 56 -7.04 2.61 1.68
CA ARG A 56 -7.92 3.77 1.87
C ARG A 56 -9.35 3.48 1.42
N ARG A 57 -9.52 2.79 0.28
CA ARG A 57 -10.84 2.39 -0.21
C ARG A 57 -11.57 1.40 0.69
N ASP A 58 -10.87 0.48 1.34
CA ASP A 58 -11.46 -0.41 2.35
C ASP A 58 -12.12 0.40 3.46
N ARG A 59 -11.37 1.38 3.99
CA ARG A 59 -11.83 2.27 5.07
C ARG A 59 -13.03 3.11 4.65
N GLU A 60 -13.02 3.68 3.45
CA GLU A 60 -14.14 4.44 2.88
C GLU A 60 -15.42 3.61 2.77
N ARG A 61 -15.29 2.31 2.47
CA ARG A 61 -16.42 1.39 2.32
C ARG A 61 -16.88 0.77 3.64
N GLY A 62 -16.20 1.07 4.76
CA GLY A 62 -16.51 0.49 6.06
C GLY A 62 -16.04 -0.96 6.23
N PHE A 63 -15.18 -1.46 5.34
CA PHE A 63 -14.51 -2.74 5.56
C PHE A 63 -13.37 -2.53 6.56
N ALA A 64 -13.51 -3.09 7.76
CA ALA A 64 -12.40 -3.15 8.70
C ALA A 64 -11.29 -3.99 8.06
N HIS A 65 -10.10 -3.40 7.90
CA HIS A 65 -8.91 -4.12 7.47
C HIS A 65 -8.62 -5.23 8.48
N THR A 66 -8.94 -6.48 8.14
CA THR A 66 -8.49 -7.67 8.86
C THR A 66 -7.16 -8.11 8.23
N PRO A 67 -6.01 -7.76 8.80
CA PRO A 67 -4.73 -8.28 8.31
C PRO A 67 -4.69 -9.81 8.47
N LYS A 68 -4.05 -10.49 7.51
CA LYS A 68 -3.67 -11.90 7.64
C LYS A 68 -2.46 -12.04 8.56
#